data_AF-A0A9D5GIF9-F1
#
_entry.id   AF-A0A9D5GIF9-F1
#
_cell.length_a   1.000
_cell.length_b   1.000
_cell.length_c   1.000
_cell.angle_alpha   90.00
_cell.angle_beta   90.00
_cell.angle_gamma   90.00
#
_symmetry.space_group_name_H-M   'P 1'
#
loop_
_entity.id
_entity.type
_entity.pdbx_description
1 polymer ?
#
loop_
_entity_poly.entity_id
_entity_poly.type
_entity_poly.pdbx_seq_one_letter_code
_entity_poly.pdbx_strand_id
1 'polypeptide(L)'
;MRVRFIILVFRCAAILILVLGARALARTTSSGSDSVPSPQQAQITAVTVQQLNPSHDRANVVHVYHIVVFGRYALADWTARQGGGKTALAQSHGAWRVIGVGDLRLGAAALEKFGVPSRAARILAERMRQAWEEE
;
A
#
# COMPACT_ATOMS: atom_id res chain seq x y z
N MET A 1 -20.24 -74.71 -14.82
CA MET A 1 -19.85 -73.90 -13.63
C MET A 1 -20.84 -72.74 -13.57
N ARG A 2 -21.90 -72.77 -12.75
CA ARG A 2 -21.98 -72.26 -11.36
C ARG A 2 -21.17 -70.96 -11.23
N VAL A 3 -21.75 -69.78 -11.03
CA VAL A 3 -22.41 -69.33 -9.77
C VAL A 3 -23.47 -68.24 -10.04
N ARG A 4 -24.57 -68.31 -9.28
CA ARG A 4 -25.67 -67.34 -9.13
C ARG A 4 -25.35 -66.34 -8.01
N PHE A 5 -25.73 -65.07 -8.14
CA PHE A 5 -26.02 -64.08 -7.08
C PHE A 5 -26.87 -62.98 -7.76
N ILE A 6 -28.14 -62.65 -7.52
CA ILE A 6 -29.02 -62.56 -6.33
C ILE A 6 -28.35 -61.84 -5.16
N ILE A 7 -28.75 -60.59 -4.91
CA ILE A 7 -29.06 -59.93 -3.62
C ILE A 7 -29.42 -58.45 -3.96
N LEU A 8 -30.70 -58.07 -3.91
CA LEU A 8 -31.38 -57.43 -2.77
C LEU A 8 -31.01 -55.94 -2.65
N VAL A 9 -31.80 -55.02 -3.23
CA VAL A 9 -32.85 -54.26 -2.53
C VAL A 9 -32.44 -53.73 -1.16
N PHE A 10 -31.94 -52.49 -1.12
CA PHE A 10 -32.01 -51.59 0.04
C PHE A 10 -32.25 -50.18 -0.52
N ARG A 11 -33.52 -49.80 -0.69
CA ARG A 11 -34.35 -49.06 0.27
C ARG A 11 -33.70 -47.79 0.80
N CYS A 12 -34.34 -46.69 0.38
CA CYS A 12 -34.75 -45.59 1.25
C CYS A 12 -33.67 -44.98 2.16
N ALA A 13 -33.09 -43.87 1.71
CA ALA A 13 -32.86 -42.73 2.58
C ALA A 13 -32.80 -41.47 1.73
N ALA A 14 -33.98 -40.90 1.46
CA ALA A 14 -34.11 -39.51 1.06
C ALA A 14 -33.59 -38.66 2.23
N ILE A 15 -32.38 -38.12 2.09
CA ILE A 15 -31.82 -37.18 3.07
C ILE A 15 -32.36 -35.80 2.70
N LEU A 16 -33.50 -35.49 3.29
CA LEU A 16 -34.14 -34.18 3.29
C LEU A 16 -33.30 -33.26 4.19
N ILE A 17 -32.41 -32.44 3.61
CA ILE A 17 -31.64 -31.45 4.38
C ILE A 17 -32.56 -30.27 4.68
N LEU A 18 -33.07 -30.26 5.91
CA LEU A 18 -33.82 -29.16 6.51
C LEU A 18 -32.87 -27.96 6.72
N VAL A 19 -33.07 -26.94 5.89
CA VAL A 19 -32.61 -25.57 6.13
C VAL A 19 -33.46 -25.00 7.26
N LEU A 20 -32.84 -24.55 8.35
CA LEU A 20 -33.21 -23.36 9.12
C LEU A 20 -32.37 -23.32 10.42
N GLY A 21 -31.46 -22.36 10.54
CA GLY A 21 -30.67 -22.14 11.76
C GLY A 21 -30.08 -20.73 11.76
N ALA A 22 -30.80 -19.82 12.42
CA ALA A 22 -30.52 -18.40 12.61
C ALA A 22 -29.04 -18.01 12.67
N ARG A 23 -28.56 -17.27 11.66
CA ARG A 23 -27.33 -16.47 11.75
C ARG A 23 -27.67 -15.13 12.41
N ALA A 24 -27.62 -15.12 13.74
CA ALA A 24 -27.60 -13.89 14.51
C ALA A 24 -26.30 -13.13 14.22
N LEU A 25 -26.44 -11.83 13.95
CA LEU A 25 -25.38 -10.88 13.67
C LEU A 25 -24.40 -10.81 14.85
N ALA A 26 -23.17 -11.28 14.65
CA ALA A 26 -22.03 -10.74 15.36
C ALA A 26 -21.30 -9.82 14.39
N ARG A 27 -21.40 -8.51 14.63
CA ARG A 27 -20.59 -7.47 13.98
C ARG A 27 -19.13 -7.79 14.26
N THR A 28 -18.46 -8.40 13.29
CA THR A 28 -17.01 -8.37 13.25
C THR A 28 -16.61 -6.96 12.88
N THR A 29 -16.14 -6.20 13.86
CA THR A 29 -15.35 -4.99 13.65
C THR A 29 -14.02 -5.39 13.00
N SER A 30 -14.03 -5.57 11.68
CA SER A 30 -12.85 -5.29 10.85
C SER A 30 -12.95 -3.79 10.50
N SER A 31 -11.91 -2.98 10.47
CA SER A 31 -10.56 -3.28 10.01
C SER A 31 -9.64 -2.18 10.53
N GLY A 32 -8.67 -2.53 11.37
CA GLY A 32 -7.39 -1.84 11.28
C GLY A 32 -6.76 -2.34 9.99
N SER A 33 -7.07 -1.68 8.87
CA SER A 33 -6.52 -2.03 7.58
C SER A 33 -5.06 -1.58 7.54
N ASP A 34 -4.15 -2.40 8.06
CA ASP A 34 -2.75 -2.39 7.65
C ASP A 34 -2.74 -2.68 6.15
N SER A 35 -2.92 -1.60 5.38
CA SER A 35 -3.13 -1.66 3.96
C SER A 35 -1.81 -2.08 3.34
N VAL A 36 -1.75 -3.32 2.85
CA VAL A 36 -0.57 -3.83 2.15
C VAL A 36 -0.19 -2.81 1.07
N PRO A 37 1.03 -2.26 1.08
CA PRO A 37 1.40 -1.21 0.16
C PRO A 37 1.29 -1.72 -1.28
N SER A 38 0.75 -0.87 -2.15
CA SER A 38 0.71 -1.20 -3.58
C SER A 38 2.13 -1.42 -4.13
N PRO A 39 2.31 -2.20 -5.22
CA PRO A 39 3.63 -2.39 -5.82
C PRO A 39 4.34 -1.07 -6.17
N GLN A 40 3.57 -0.04 -6.56
CA GLN A 40 4.10 1.29 -6.84
C GLN A 40 4.62 1.98 -5.57
N GLN A 41 3.86 1.93 -4.46
CA GLN A 41 4.31 2.46 -3.17
C GLN A 41 5.54 1.72 -2.66
N ALA A 42 5.59 0.39 -2.77
CA ALA A 42 6.76 -0.39 -2.39
C ALA A 42 8.03 0.01 -3.15
N GLN A 43 7.92 0.28 -4.47
CA GLN A 43 9.05 0.79 -5.26
C GLN A 43 9.50 2.19 -4.82
N ILE A 44 8.55 3.10 -4.59
CA ILE A 44 8.86 4.47 -4.13
C ILE A 44 9.52 4.43 -2.76
N THR A 45 9.02 3.59 -1.83
CA THR A 45 9.63 3.36 -0.53
C THR A 45 11.05 2.84 -0.69
N ALA A 46 11.28 1.82 -1.51
CA ALA A 46 12.61 1.24 -1.69
C ALA A 46 13.62 2.27 -2.22
N VAL A 47 13.23 3.05 -3.24
CA VAL A 47 14.08 4.12 -3.80
C VAL A 47 14.37 5.22 -2.78
N THR A 48 13.37 5.59 -1.98
CA THR A 48 13.51 6.60 -0.92
C THR A 48 14.46 6.12 0.18
N VAL A 49 14.28 4.89 0.66
CA VAL A 49 15.14 4.27 1.69
C VAL A 49 16.57 4.12 1.18
N GLN A 50 16.75 3.64 -0.06
CA GLN A 50 18.08 3.50 -0.66
C GLN A 50 18.82 4.84 -0.77
N GLN A 51 18.10 5.92 -1.10
CA GLN A 51 18.69 7.25 -1.19
C GLN A 51 19.10 7.83 0.17
N LEU A 52 18.30 7.58 1.21
CA LEU A 52 18.47 8.18 2.54
C LEU A 52 19.34 7.33 3.48
N ASN A 53 19.43 6.02 3.23
CA ASN A 53 20.28 5.10 3.97
C ASN A 53 21.03 4.17 2.99
N PRO A 54 21.95 4.71 2.17
CA PRO A 54 22.67 3.91 1.17
C PRO A 54 23.54 2.81 1.79
N SER A 55 24.04 3.02 3.01
CA SER A 55 24.85 2.04 3.75
C SER A 55 24.03 0.94 4.43
N HIS A 56 22.69 1.01 4.40
CA HIS A 56 21.80 0.12 5.14
C HIS A 56 22.16 0.03 6.63
N ASP A 57 22.57 1.18 7.19
CA ASP A 57 22.90 1.27 8.61
C ASP A 57 21.64 1.02 9.45
N ARG A 58 21.69 -0.03 10.27
CA ARG A 58 20.60 -0.41 11.17
C ARG A 58 20.34 0.65 12.25
N ALA A 59 21.33 1.50 12.54
CA ALA A 59 21.15 2.61 13.47
C ALA A 59 20.41 3.82 12.85
N ASN A 60 20.23 3.84 11.52
CA ASN A 60 19.54 4.90 10.78
C ASN A 60 18.40 4.32 9.92
N VAL A 61 17.43 3.69 10.59
CA VAL A 61 16.23 3.16 9.90
C VAL A 61 15.40 4.32 9.37
N VAL A 62 15.05 4.24 8.09
CA VAL A 62 14.18 5.21 7.40
C VAL A 62 12.79 4.60 7.31
N HIS A 63 11.80 5.29 7.84
CA HIS A 63 10.40 4.95 7.74
C HIS A 63 9.72 5.89 6.75
N VAL A 64 8.95 5.34 5.81
CA VAL A 64 8.16 6.10 4.84
C VAL A 64 6.69 5.93 5.20
N TYR A 65 5.99 7.03 5.47
CA TYR A 65 4.61 7.02 5.98
C TYR A 65 3.63 7.30 4.84
N HIS A 66 3.66 8.53 4.36
CA HIS A 66 2.75 9.01 3.33
C HIS A 66 3.43 9.01 1.97
N ILE A 67 2.77 8.43 0.98
CA ILE A 67 3.20 8.48 -0.42
C ILE A 67 2.02 8.96 -1.25
N VAL A 68 2.20 10.10 -1.90
CA VAL A 68 1.23 10.63 -2.85
C VAL A 68 1.82 10.63 -4.25
N VAL A 69 1.02 10.19 -5.21
CA VAL A 69 1.43 10.06 -6.62
C VAL A 69 0.51 10.89 -7.50
N PHE A 70 1.08 11.58 -8.49
CA PHE A 70 0.34 12.26 -9.54
C PHE A 70 1.06 12.13 -10.89
N GLY A 71 0.47 11.32 -11.78
CA GLY A 71 1.09 10.98 -13.06
C GLY A 71 2.44 10.29 -12.84
N ARG A 72 3.51 10.88 -13.38
CA ARG A 72 4.88 10.37 -13.28
C ARG A 72 5.68 10.94 -12.11
N TYR A 73 5.05 11.64 -11.16
CA TYR A 73 5.71 12.28 -10.04
C TYR A 73 5.14 11.76 -8.73
N ALA A 74 5.98 11.67 -7.71
CA ALA A 74 5.57 11.27 -6.37
C ALA A 74 6.25 12.13 -5.30
N LEU A 75 5.60 12.18 -4.15
CA LEU A 75 6.14 12.78 -2.94
C LEU A 75 5.99 11.76 -1.81
N ALA A 76 7.11 11.43 -1.18
CA ALA A 76 7.18 10.49 -0.07
C ALA A 76 7.63 11.24 1.19
N ASP A 77 6.82 11.16 2.23
CA ASP A 77 7.17 11.62 3.56
C ASP A 77 7.93 10.52 4.31
N TRP A 78 8.97 10.91 5.03
CA TRP A 78 9.79 9.98 5.78
C TRP A 78 10.29 10.55 7.10
N THR A 79 10.58 9.65 8.02
CA THR A 79 11.36 9.92 9.24
C THR A 79 12.55 8.97 9.32
N ALA A 80 13.57 9.42 10.02
CA ALA A 80 14.75 8.66 10.37
C ALA A 80 15.21 9.13 11.76
N ARG A 81 16.22 8.47 12.34
CA ARG A 81 16.70 8.79 13.69
C ARG A 81 17.08 10.26 13.87
N GLN A 82 17.62 10.91 12.83
CA GLN A 82 18.14 12.27 12.89
C GLN A 82 17.13 13.35 12.44
N GLY A 83 15.91 12.97 12.07
CA GLY A 83 14.88 13.92 11.64
C GLY A 83 13.92 13.32 10.62
N GLY A 84 13.15 14.18 9.98
CA GLY A 84 12.23 13.78 8.92
C GLY A 84 12.21 14.78 7.79
N GLY A 85 11.57 14.40 6.70
CA GLY A 85 11.56 15.22 5.50
C GLY A 85 10.64 14.65 4.44
N LYS A 86 10.79 15.19 3.24
CA LYS A 86 10.09 14.72 2.06
C LYS A 86 11.06 14.47 0.93
N THR A 87 10.78 13.43 0.16
CA THR A 87 11.53 13.05 -1.04
C THR A 87 10.62 13.22 -2.23
N ALA A 88 11.07 14.00 -3.21
CA ALA A 88 10.41 14.18 -4.49
C ALA A 88 10.99 13.17 -5.49
N LEU A 89 10.11 12.46 -6.20
CA LEU A 89 10.50 11.43 -7.17
C LEU A 89 9.85 11.69 -8.52
N ALA A 90 10.54 11.29 -9.58
CA ALA A 90 10.01 11.21 -10.93
C ALA A 90 10.21 9.81 -11.51
N GLN A 91 9.22 9.35 -12.27
CA GLN A 91 9.26 8.10 -13.00
C GLN A 91 9.75 8.35 -14.43
N SER A 92 10.72 7.57 -14.89
CA SER A 92 11.22 7.58 -16.27
C SER A 92 11.48 6.15 -16.72
N HIS A 93 10.93 5.77 -17.88
CA HIS A 93 11.06 4.42 -18.44
C HIS A 93 10.65 3.32 -17.43
N GLY A 94 9.54 3.55 -16.70
CA GLY A 94 9.02 2.62 -15.70
C GLY A 94 9.74 2.66 -14.34
N ALA A 95 10.92 3.27 -14.23
CA ALA A 95 11.68 3.34 -12.99
C ALA A 95 11.52 4.67 -12.27
N TRP A 96 11.38 4.61 -10.94
CA TRP A 96 11.38 5.79 -10.07
C TRP A 96 12.81 6.25 -9.76
N ARG A 97 13.02 7.56 -9.69
CA ARG A 97 14.28 8.17 -9.27
C ARG A 97 13.99 9.37 -8.37
N VAL A 98 14.86 9.58 -7.38
CA VAL A 98 14.82 10.79 -6.56
C VAL A 98 15.28 11.98 -7.40
N ILE A 99 14.48 13.04 -7.40
CA ILE A 99 14.78 14.32 -8.06
C ILE A 99 15.02 15.45 -7.05
N GLY A 100 14.70 15.22 -5.78
CA GLY A 100 14.98 16.16 -4.70
C GLY A 100 14.67 15.56 -3.33
N VAL A 101 15.41 16.02 -2.32
CA VAL A 101 15.15 15.74 -0.90
C VAL A 101 15.08 17.08 -0.19
N GLY A 102 14.14 17.23 0.73
CA GLY A 102 14.05 18.41 1.57
C GLY A 102 13.39 18.11 2.91
N ASP A 103 13.18 19.18 3.66
CA ASP A 103 12.55 19.12 4.97
C ASP A 103 11.02 18.91 4.88
N LEU A 104 10.36 18.96 6.04
CA LEU A 104 8.91 18.82 6.14
C LEU A 104 8.13 19.95 5.45
N ARG A 105 8.76 21.09 5.14
CA ARG A 105 8.16 22.28 4.50
C ARG A 105 8.29 22.24 2.97
N LEU A 106 8.78 21.15 2.40
CA LEU A 106 8.88 20.96 0.96
C LEU A 106 7.47 20.99 0.33
N GLY A 107 7.12 22.18 -0.19
CA GLY A 107 5.87 22.48 -0.87
C GLY A 107 6.02 22.65 -2.38
N ALA A 108 4.95 23.11 -3.03
CA ALA A 108 4.88 23.20 -4.50
C ALA A 108 6.04 23.98 -5.13
N ALA A 109 6.41 25.15 -4.59
CA ALA A 109 7.50 25.96 -5.14
C ALA A 109 8.87 25.24 -5.10
N ALA A 110 9.12 24.40 -4.10
CA ALA A 110 10.34 23.59 -4.04
C ALA A 110 10.31 22.44 -5.06
N LEU A 111 9.16 21.78 -5.23
CA LEU A 111 8.95 20.75 -6.25
C LEU A 111 9.19 21.29 -7.67
N GLU A 112 8.74 22.51 -7.94
CA GLU A 112 8.98 23.16 -9.24
C GLU A 112 10.46 23.38 -9.52
N LYS A 113 11.26 23.72 -8.50
CA LYS A 113 12.73 23.82 -8.62
C LYS A 113 13.40 22.47 -8.91
N PHE A 114 12.79 21.35 -8.50
CA PHE A 114 13.23 20.01 -8.85
C PHE A 114 12.77 19.55 -10.24
N GLY A 115 12.13 20.42 -11.01
CA GLY A 115 11.65 20.12 -12.36
C GLY A 115 10.27 19.47 -12.42
N VAL A 116 9.52 19.45 -11.30
CA VAL A 116 8.12 19.01 -11.31
C VAL A 116 7.25 20.10 -11.95
N PRO A 117 6.42 19.80 -12.97
CA PRO A 117 5.52 20.78 -13.56
C PRO A 117 4.57 21.37 -12.51
N SER A 118 4.30 22.68 -12.56
CA SER A 118 3.55 23.41 -11.51
C SER A 118 2.19 22.78 -11.16
N ARG A 119 1.46 22.23 -12.15
CA ARG A 119 0.21 21.50 -11.88
C ARG A 119 0.43 20.27 -10.99
N ALA A 120 1.46 19.48 -11.29
CA ALA A 120 1.79 18.28 -10.52
C ALA A 120 2.31 18.66 -9.13
N ALA A 121 3.18 19.68 -9.05
CA ALA A 121 3.73 20.18 -7.79
C ALA A 121 2.61 20.60 -6.81
N ARG A 122 1.64 21.39 -7.28
CA ARG A 122 0.49 21.83 -6.47
C ARG A 122 -0.36 20.65 -6.00
N ILE A 123 -0.69 19.72 -6.89
CA ILE A 123 -1.52 18.56 -6.54
C ILE A 123 -0.82 17.64 -5.55
N LEU A 124 0.49 17.39 -5.72
CA LEU A 124 1.27 16.57 -4.79
C LEU A 124 1.34 17.21 -3.41
N ALA A 125 1.65 18.51 -3.33
CA ALA A 125 1.72 19.21 -2.05
C ALA A 125 0.36 19.20 -1.32
N GLU A 126 -0.73 19.43 -2.06
CA GLU A 126 -2.08 19.42 -1.50
C GLU A 126 -2.50 18.02 -1.02
N ARG A 127 -2.27 16.97 -1.81
CA ARG A 127 -2.56 15.60 -1.40
C ARG A 127 -1.73 15.17 -0.20
N MET A 128 -0.47 15.60 -0.13
CA MET A 128 0.39 15.30 1.01
C MET A 128 -0.13 15.99 2.27
N ARG A 129 -0.58 17.25 2.17
CA ARG A 129 -1.23 17.95 3.29
C ARG A 129 -2.47 17.21 3.77
N GLN A 130 -3.33 16.78 2.84
CA GLN A 130 -4.54 16.01 3.16
C GLN A 130 -4.22 14.67 3.83
N ALA A 131 -3.20 13.94 3.34
CA ALA A 131 -2.79 12.67 3.92
C ALA A 131 -2.42 12.80 5.42
N TRP A 132 -1.84 13.93 5.82
CA TRP A 132 -1.51 14.23 7.21
C TRP A 132 -2.70 14.73 8.06
N GLU A 133 -3.80 15.15 7.45
CA GLU A 133 -5.01 15.60 8.14
C GLU A 133 -5.99 14.45 8.41
N GLU A 134 -5.83 13.33 7.69
CA GLU A 134 -6.68 12.14 7.79
C GLU A 134 -6.17 11.11 8.82
N GLU A 135 -5.01 11.34 9.45
CA GLU A 135 -4.39 10.50 10.48
C GLU A 135 -4.57 11.08 11.89
#